data_AF-A0A966FVR5-F1
#
_entry.id   AF-A0A966FVR5-F1
#
_cell.length_a   1.000
_cell.length_b   1.000
_cell.length_c   1.000
_cell.angle_alpha   90.00
_cell.angle_beta   90.00
_cell.angle_gamma   90.00
#
_symmetry.space_group_name_H-M   'P 1'
#
loop_
_entity.id
_entity.type
_entity.pdbx_description
1 polymer ?
#
loop_
_entity_poly.entity_id
_entity_poly.type
_entity_poly.pdbx_seq_one_letter_code
_entity_poly.pdbx_strand_id
1 'polypeptide(L)'
;AGGGVQTVATFIPVIGFMFLFLSILEDSGYMARAAFVMDRLMRLVGLPGKSFVPMLVGFGCSVPAIMATRTLENSRDRLMTIMMNPFMSCGARLPVYALFAAAFFPIGGQNIVFGLYILGILAAILTGLVMKKTLLKGEVSHFIMELPPYHLPRLKGVLIRTWERLQAFLWKAGRVIVLMVMILGLLNSVSFDGSFGNQDSERSVLSATSKAVTPIFSPMGLEPENWPATVGIFTGVFAKEAMVGTLNSIYSQLAIQDNPDPAAADKEFDFWGQINRAIATIPANLAELPNQLLDPLGLNIGDLQDQKTAAEKQEVDLGIFGAMAKRFDGQAGAFAYLLFVLLYFPCVSATSAVYRETNAGWTAFIALWTTGMAYIVATSFYQIATFSRHPGFSLFWIVLMGLTVVGVLFTLKNLRPRKINRPAI
;
A
#
# COMPACT_ATOMS: atom_id res chain seq x y z
N ALA A 1 24.03 10.76 0.62
CA ALA A 1 23.31 11.21 1.83
C ALA A 1 22.22 12.20 1.39
N GLY A 2 20.94 11.88 1.57
CA GLY A 2 19.84 12.72 1.08
C GLY A 2 18.56 11.97 0.72
N GLY A 3 18.61 10.65 0.57
CA GLY A 3 17.46 9.82 0.15
C GLY A 3 16.20 10.08 0.97
N GLY A 4 16.29 10.18 2.30
CA GLY A 4 15.13 10.47 3.14
C GLY A 4 14.49 11.84 2.90
N VAL A 5 15.29 12.87 2.64
CA VAL A 5 14.78 14.22 2.33
C VAL A 5 14.21 14.26 0.92
N GLN A 6 14.87 13.59 -0.04
CA GLN A 6 14.39 13.44 -1.41
C GLN A 6 13.04 12.72 -1.45
N THR A 7 12.90 11.60 -0.73
CA THR A 7 11.64 10.87 -0.61
C THR A 7 10.55 11.77 -0.02
N VAL A 8 10.81 12.49 1.07
CA VAL A 8 9.80 13.40 1.65
C VAL A 8 9.45 14.55 0.69
N ALA A 9 10.43 15.10 -0.04
CA ALA A 9 10.22 16.20 -0.97
C ALA A 9 9.32 15.81 -2.15
N THR A 10 9.46 14.60 -2.69
CA THR A 10 8.58 14.11 -3.77
C THR A 10 7.14 13.91 -3.32
N PHE A 11 6.87 13.75 -2.01
CA PHE A 11 5.51 13.64 -1.47
C PHE A 11 4.75 14.94 -1.32
N ILE A 12 5.46 16.06 -1.16
CA ILE A 12 4.83 17.35 -0.84
C ILE A 12 3.79 17.75 -1.89
N PRO A 13 4.07 17.69 -3.20
CA PRO A 13 3.09 18.09 -4.22
C PRO A 13 1.86 17.18 -4.23
N VAL A 14 2.07 15.85 -4.25
CA VAL A 14 0.99 14.86 -4.34
C VAL A 14 0.03 14.97 -3.14
N ILE A 15 0.59 15.04 -1.93
CA ILE A 15 -0.21 15.17 -0.71
C ILE A 15 -0.87 16.55 -0.63
N GLY A 16 -0.18 17.60 -1.09
CA GLY A 16 -0.73 18.96 -1.18
C GLY A 16 -1.97 19.03 -2.06
N PHE A 17 -1.91 18.48 -3.27
CA PHE A 17 -3.06 18.42 -4.19
C PHE A 17 -4.18 17.53 -3.64
N MET A 18 -3.86 16.39 -3.04
CA MET A 18 -4.87 15.55 -2.38
C MET A 18 -5.60 16.33 -1.27
N PHE A 19 -4.88 17.04 -0.39
CA PHE A 19 -5.51 17.87 0.63
C PHE A 19 -6.29 19.06 0.07
N LEU A 20 -5.84 19.62 -1.06
CA LEU A 20 -6.56 20.67 -1.78
C LEU A 20 -7.93 20.17 -2.23
N PHE A 21 -7.98 19.06 -2.97
CA PHE A 21 -9.22 18.48 -3.45
C PHE A 21 -10.14 18.02 -2.31
N LEU A 22 -9.58 17.42 -1.27
CA LEU A 22 -10.36 17.06 -0.07
C LEU A 22 -10.97 18.28 0.61
N SER A 23 -10.21 19.38 0.75
CA SER A 23 -10.72 20.62 1.34
C SER A 23 -11.82 21.24 0.48
N ILE A 24 -11.72 21.17 -0.85
CA ILE A 24 -12.77 21.60 -1.79
C ILE A 24 -14.05 20.76 -1.62
N LEU A 25 -13.92 19.43 -1.52
CA LEU A 25 -15.07 18.52 -1.37
C LEU A 25 -15.73 18.63 0.01
N GLU A 26 -14.93 18.90 1.05
CA GLU A 26 -15.40 19.12 2.42
C GLU A 26 -16.13 20.48 2.54
N ASP A 27 -15.50 21.56 2.06
CA ASP A 27 -16.05 22.92 2.11
C ASP A 27 -17.17 23.15 1.09
N SER A 28 -17.46 22.25 0.14
CA SER A 28 -18.62 22.38 -0.76
C SER A 28 -19.90 21.73 -0.21
N GLY A 29 -19.80 20.98 0.91
CA GLY A 29 -20.90 20.17 1.43
C GLY A 29 -21.13 18.87 0.67
N TYR A 30 -20.30 18.54 -0.34
CA TYR A 30 -20.41 17.31 -1.11
C TYR A 30 -20.21 16.06 -0.23
N MET A 31 -19.26 16.11 0.71
CA MET A 31 -18.97 14.98 1.62
C MET A 31 -20.17 14.56 2.48
N ALA A 32 -20.99 15.51 2.93
CA ALA A 32 -22.20 15.22 3.70
C ALA A 32 -23.25 14.46 2.86
N ARG A 33 -23.40 14.84 1.59
CA ARG A 33 -24.31 14.16 0.64
C ARG A 33 -23.79 12.79 0.24
N ALA A 34 -22.50 12.67 -0.02
CA ALA A 34 -21.86 11.38 -0.32
C ALA A 34 -22.06 10.40 0.86
N ALA A 35 -21.88 10.87 2.11
CA ALA A 35 -22.16 10.08 3.29
C ALA A 35 -23.64 9.63 3.38
N PHE A 36 -24.59 10.51 3.06
CA PHE A 36 -26.02 10.17 3.03
C PHE A 36 -26.35 9.11 1.97
N VAL A 37 -25.81 9.24 0.75
CA VAL A 37 -26.03 8.26 -0.34
C VAL A 37 -25.46 6.90 0.03
N MET A 38 -24.27 6.89 0.64
CA MET A 38 -23.57 5.65 1.01
C MET A 38 -24.08 5.01 2.30
N ASP A 39 -24.96 5.69 3.03
CA ASP A 39 -25.45 5.25 4.32
C ASP A 39 -26.18 3.88 4.24
N ARG A 40 -26.97 3.63 3.20
CA ARG A 40 -27.62 2.32 3.00
C ARG A 40 -26.61 1.19 2.85
N LEU A 41 -25.54 1.40 2.09
CA LEU A 41 -24.48 0.41 1.89
C LEU A 41 -23.69 0.19 3.19
N MET A 42 -23.36 1.27 3.90
CA MET A 42 -22.60 1.21 5.14
C MET A 42 -23.37 0.53 6.28
N ARG A 43 -24.69 0.71 6.35
CA ARG A 43 -25.54 0.01 7.33
C ARG A 43 -25.50 -1.51 7.16
N LEU A 44 -25.33 -2.04 5.93
CA LEU A 44 -25.14 -3.48 5.71
C LEU A 44 -23.89 -3.98 6.46
N VAL A 45 -22.80 -3.22 6.37
CA VAL A 45 -21.54 -3.48 7.08
C VAL A 45 -21.65 -3.17 8.57
N GLY A 46 -22.65 -2.40 9.00
CA GLY A 46 -22.90 -2.00 10.39
C GLY A 46 -22.18 -0.72 10.81
N LEU A 47 -21.93 0.17 9.86
CA LEU A 47 -21.32 1.49 10.05
C LEU A 47 -22.31 2.60 9.66
N PRO A 48 -22.20 3.81 10.24
CA PRO A 48 -22.93 4.97 9.75
C PRO A 48 -22.38 5.44 8.40
N GLY A 49 -23.20 6.08 7.56
CA GLY A 49 -22.76 6.66 6.29
C GLY A 49 -21.59 7.64 6.42
N LYS A 50 -21.45 8.32 7.57
CA LYS A 50 -20.32 9.18 7.95
C LYS A 50 -18.95 8.47 7.83
N SER A 51 -18.88 7.14 8.03
CA SER A 51 -17.65 6.35 7.92
C SER A 51 -17.15 6.20 6.48
N PHE A 52 -18.00 6.40 5.47
CA PHE A 52 -17.57 6.31 4.06
C PHE A 52 -16.51 7.36 3.71
N VAL A 53 -16.62 8.57 4.28
CA VAL A 53 -15.71 9.69 3.97
C VAL A 53 -14.26 9.35 4.32
N PRO A 54 -13.91 8.95 5.56
CA PRO A 54 -12.57 8.47 5.88
C PRO A 54 -12.08 7.33 4.98
N MET A 55 -12.95 6.37 4.63
CA MET A 55 -12.56 5.23 3.77
C MET A 55 -12.22 5.67 2.34
N LEU A 56 -12.97 6.63 1.79
CA LEU A 56 -12.69 7.21 0.48
C LEU A 56 -11.33 7.91 0.46
N VAL A 57 -11.01 8.68 1.52
CA VAL A 57 -9.68 9.31 1.68
C VAL A 57 -8.56 8.26 1.73
N GLY A 58 -8.86 7.05 2.21
CA GLY A 58 -7.92 5.93 2.32
C GLY A 58 -7.28 5.50 1.00
N PHE A 59 -7.99 5.63 -0.11
CA PHE A 59 -7.46 5.37 -1.46
C PHE A 59 -6.36 6.37 -1.87
N GLY A 60 -6.37 7.57 -1.31
CA GLY A 60 -5.27 8.52 -1.46
C GLY A 60 -4.12 8.15 -0.52
N CYS A 61 -4.36 8.29 0.78
CA CYS A 61 -3.39 7.98 1.82
C CYS A 61 -4.07 7.53 3.12
N SER A 62 -3.63 6.40 3.67
CA SER A 62 -4.22 5.85 4.89
C SER A 62 -4.00 6.75 6.13
N VAL A 63 -2.94 7.56 6.17
CA VAL A 63 -2.64 8.45 7.31
C VAL A 63 -3.74 9.49 7.58
N PRO A 64 -4.06 10.41 6.64
CA PRO A 64 -5.13 11.39 6.85
C PRO A 64 -6.50 10.71 6.94
N ALA A 65 -6.69 9.59 6.26
CA ALA A 65 -7.90 8.80 6.35
C ALA A 65 -8.14 8.25 7.77
N ILE A 66 -7.11 7.72 8.43
CA ILE A 66 -7.16 7.28 9.83
C ILE A 66 -7.47 8.47 10.76
N MET A 67 -6.81 9.62 10.56
CA MET A 67 -7.08 10.82 11.38
C MET A 67 -8.48 11.39 11.18
N ALA A 68 -9.04 11.30 9.97
CA ALA A 68 -10.40 11.75 9.66
C ALA A 68 -11.49 10.99 10.44
N THR A 69 -11.17 9.79 10.94
CA THR A 69 -12.10 9.00 11.78
C THR A 69 -12.46 9.67 13.11
N ARG A 70 -11.76 10.73 13.53
CA ARG A 70 -12.12 11.57 14.69
C ARG A 70 -13.49 12.25 14.56
N THR A 71 -13.98 12.38 13.34
CA THR A 71 -15.33 12.89 13.05
C THR A 71 -16.45 11.91 13.43
N LEU A 72 -16.10 10.66 13.73
CA LEU A 72 -17.04 9.64 14.18
C LEU A 72 -17.21 9.72 15.70
N GLU A 73 -18.45 9.99 16.13
CA GLU A 73 -18.82 10.19 17.53
C GLU A 73 -18.60 8.92 18.38
N ASN A 74 -18.89 7.75 17.81
CA ASN A 74 -18.76 6.47 18.49
C ASN A 74 -17.37 5.86 18.32
N SER A 75 -16.71 5.52 19.44
CA SER A 75 -15.38 4.89 19.42
C SER A 75 -15.37 3.53 18.72
N ARG A 76 -16.48 2.78 18.77
CA ARG A 76 -16.65 1.51 18.06
C ARG A 76 -16.61 1.70 16.54
N ASP A 77 -17.39 2.65 16.04
CA ASP A 77 -17.49 2.94 14.60
C ASP A 77 -16.16 3.50 14.09
N ARG A 78 -15.51 4.34 14.90
CA ARG A 78 -14.15 4.84 14.67
C ARG A 78 -13.16 3.69 14.54
N LEU A 79 -13.11 2.77 15.49
CA LEU A 79 -12.18 1.65 15.46
C LEU A 79 -12.44 0.70 14.29
N MET A 80 -13.70 0.35 14.00
CA MET A 80 -14.06 -0.45 12.82
C MET A 80 -13.55 0.22 11.53
N THR A 81 -13.77 1.53 11.40
CA THR A 81 -13.31 2.31 10.23
C THR A 81 -11.78 2.30 10.13
N ILE A 82 -11.06 2.47 11.24
CA ILE A 82 -9.59 2.41 11.29
C ILE A 82 -9.08 1.02 10.86
N MET A 83 -9.74 -0.07 11.24
CA MET A 83 -9.33 -1.44 10.87
C MET A 83 -9.59 -1.78 9.40
N MET A 84 -10.59 -1.16 8.77
CA MET A 84 -10.92 -1.39 7.37
C MET A 84 -10.04 -0.57 6.41
N ASN A 85 -9.56 0.59 6.85
CA ASN A 85 -8.80 1.53 6.03
C ASN A 85 -7.49 0.98 5.41
N PRO A 86 -6.68 0.13 6.09
CA PRO A 86 -5.48 -0.47 5.51
C PRO A 86 -5.69 -1.31 4.25
N PHE A 87 -6.92 -1.80 4.03
CA PHE A 87 -7.29 -2.58 2.85
C PHE A 87 -7.70 -1.70 1.67
N MET A 88 -7.91 -0.40 1.88
CA MET A 88 -8.07 0.56 0.79
C MET A 88 -6.70 0.77 0.15
N SER A 89 -6.58 0.40 -1.13
CA SER A 89 -5.32 0.49 -1.85
C SER A 89 -4.94 1.95 -2.03
N CYS A 90 -3.90 2.41 -1.31
CA CYS A 90 -3.39 3.76 -1.47
C CYS A 90 -2.66 3.91 -2.81
N GLY A 91 -2.62 5.14 -3.34
CA GLY A 91 -1.97 5.44 -4.62
C GLY A 91 -0.50 4.97 -4.71
N ALA A 92 0.20 4.88 -3.58
CA ALA A 92 1.58 4.40 -3.51
C ALA A 92 1.76 2.90 -3.84
N ARG A 93 0.68 2.11 -3.90
CA ARG A 93 0.72 0.70 -4.32
C ARG A 93 0.59 0.51 -5.83
N LEU A 94 0.02 1.49 -6.54
CA LEU A 94 -0.19 1.41 -7.99
C LEU A 94 1.12 1.16 -8.76
N PRO A 95 2.27 1.81 -8.45
CA PRO A 95 3.53 1.53 -9.14
C PRO A 95 3.98 0.07 -9.01
N VAL A 96 3.77 -0.57 -7.85
CA VAL A 96 4.10 -1.98 -7.66
C VAL A 96 3.18 -2.85 -8.51
N TYR A 97 1.88 -2.55 -8.55
CA TYR A 97 0.93 -3.30 -9.36
C TYR A 97 1.23 -3.16 -10.85
N ALA A 98 1.54 -1.93 -11.31
CA ALA A 98 1.91 -1.66 -12.68
C ALA A 98 3.22 -2.39 -13.06
N LEU A 99 4.20 -2.46 -12.16
CA LEU A 99 5.47 -3.17 -12.39
C LEU A 99 5.24 -4.65 -12.65
N PHE A 100 4.48 -5.31 -11.78
CA PHE A 100 4.19 -6.73 -11.94
C PHE A 100 3.20 -7.00 -13.08
N ALA A 101 2.24 -6.09 -13.32
CA ALA A 101 1.34 -6.19 -14.46
C ALA A 101 2.12 -6.15 -15.78
N ALA A 102 3.05 -5.21 -15.93
CA ALA A 102 3.91 -5.13 -17.11
C ALA A 102 4.85 -6.35 -17.26
N ALA A 103 5.42 -6.84 -16.14
CA ALA A 103 6.36 -7.95 -16.17
C ALA A 103 5.71 -9.31 -16.45
N PHE A 104 4.54 -9.59 -15.87
CA PHE A 104 3.93 -10.93 -15.88
C PHE A 104 2.60 -11.02 -16.65
N PHE A 105 1.91 -9.90 -16.86
CA PHE A 105 0.56 -9.84 -17.44
C PHE A 105 0.50 -8.85 -18.63
N PRO A 106 1.25 -9.11 -19.72
CA PRO A 106 1.33 -8.21 -20.88
C PRO A 106 -0.04 -8.02 -21.54
N ILE A 107 -0.91 -9.04 -21.48
CA ILE A 107 -2.28 -8.97 -21.96
C ILE A 107 -3.22 -8.84 -20.75
N GLY A 108 -3.96 -7.73 -20.69
CA GLY A 108 -4.99 -7.54 -19.67
C GLY A 108 -4.48 -7.15 -18.27
N GLY A 109 -3.23 -6.66 -18.14
CA GLY A 109 -2.68 -6.19 -16.87
C GLY A 109 -3.57 -5.18 -16.13
N GLN A 110 -4.28 -4.31 -16.85
CA GLN A 110 -5.29 -3.39 -16.28
C GLN A 110 -6.39 -4.10 -15.49
N ASN A 111 -6.88 -5.26 -15.98
CA ASN A 111 -7.94 -6.02 -15.32
C ASN A 111 -7.43 -6.67 -14.03
N ILE A 112 -6.14 -7.04 -13.99
CA ILE A 112 -5.49 -7.54 -12.79
C ILE A 112 -5.43 -6.44 -11.74
N VAL A 113 -4.99 -5.23 -12.11
CA VAL A 113 -4.96 -4.07 -11.19
C VAL A 113 -6.36 -3.74 -10.69
N PHE A 114 -7.34 -3.67 -11.59
CA PHE A 114 -8.75 -3.45 -11.24
C PHE A 114 -9.29 -4.51 -10.28
N GLY A 115 -8.98 -5.79 -10.53
CA GLY A 115 -9.34 -6.91 -9.67
C GLY A 115 -8.74 -6.79 -8.27
N LEU A 116 -7.47 -6.36 -8.15
CA LEU A 116 -6.82 -6.12 -6.87
C LEU A 116 -7.52 -5.00 -6.07
N TYR A 117 -7.97 -3.93 -6.73
CA TYR A 117 -8.72 -2.86 -6.06
C TYR A 117 -10.05 -3.36 -5.51
N ILE A 118 -10.80 -4.16 -6.29
CA ILE A 118 -12.04 -4.79 -5.83
C ILE A 118 -11.76 -5.74 -4.66
N LEU A 119 -10.72 -6.57 -4.75
CA LEU A 119 -10.34 -7.50 -3.68
C LEU A 119 -9.99 -6.76 -2.39
N GLY A 120 -9.32 -5.61 -2.47
CA GLY A 120 -9.06 -4.75 -1.31
C GLY A 120 -10.34 -4.26 -0.64
N ILE A 121 -11.30 -3.76 -1.43
CA ILE A 121 -12.61 -3.32 -0.93
C ILE A 121 -13.37 -4.49 -0.28
N LEU A 122 -13.36 -5.66 -0.92
CA LEU A 122 -14.00 -6.87 -0.38
C LEU A 122 -13.34 -7.31 0.93
N ALA A 123 -12.01 -7.27 1.03
CA ALA A 123 -11.29 -7.57 2.26
C ALA A 123 -11.59 -6.56 3.38
N ALA A 124 -11.76 -5.28 3.04
CA ALA A 124 -12.21 -4.24 3.97
C ALA A 124 -13.62 -4.57 4.51
N ILE A 125 -14.57 -4.84 3.63
CA ILE A 125 -15.95 -5.22 4.00
C ILE A 125 -15.98 -6.48 4.85
N LEU A 126 -15.23 -7.52 4.44
CA LEU A 126 -15.10 -8.77 5.18
C LEU A 126 -14.57 -8.53 6.60
N THR A 127 -13.50 -7.73 6.73
CA THR A 127 -12.95 -7.35 8.04
C THR A 127 -14.00 -6.63 8.89
N GLY A 128 -14.72 -5.66 8.33
CA GLY A 128 -15.81 -4.97 9.03
C GLY A 128 -16.89 -5.92 9.55
N LEU A 129 -17.33 -6.87 8.72
CA LEU A 129 -18.33 -7.88 9.09
C LEU A 129 -17.83 -8.85 10.16
N VAL A 130 -16.58 -9.31 10.06
CA VAL A 130 -15.95 -10.18 11.06
C VAL A 130 -15.88 -9.45 12.40
N MET A 131 -15.41 -8.21 12.41
CA MET A 131 -15.27 -7.43 13.64
C MET A 131 -16.62 -7.09 14.27
N LYS A 132 -17.63 -6.74 13.47
CA LYS A 132 -19.02 -6.54 13.92
C LYS A 132 -19.60 -7.78 14.61
N LYS A 133 -19.34 -8.97 14.07
CA LYS A 133 -19.88 -10.24 14.60
C LYS A 133 -19.09 -10.82 15.77
N THR A 134 -17.82 -10.44 15.94
CA THR A 134 -16.94 -10.97 16.98
C THR A 134 -16.69 -9.96 18.09
N LEU A 135 -15.74 -9.06 17.88
CA LEU A 135 -15.11 -8.22 18.89
C LEU A 135 -15.87 -6.92 19.19
N LEU A 136 -16.51 -6.35 18.17
CA LEU A 136 -17.16 -5.03 18.19
C LEU A 136 -18.68 -5.16 17.99
N LYS A 137 -19.36 -5.87 18.89
CA LYS A 137 -20.83 -5.97 18.91
C LYS A 137 -21.45 -4.70 19.52
N GLY A 138 -22.47 -4.16 18.88
CA GLY A 138 -23.21 -2.98 19.35
C GLY A 138 -24.24 -2.52 18.32
N GLU A 139 -25.13 -1.63 18.74
CA GLU A 139 -26.09 -0.97 17.84
C GLU A 139 -25.38 0.04 16.94
N VAL A 140 -25.92 0.23 15.72
CA VAL A 140 -25.44 1.26 14.80
C VAL A 140 -25.82 2.63 15.36
N SER A 141 -24.91 3.61 15.31
CA SER A 141 -25.24 5.01 15.67
C SER A 141 -26.45 5.49 14.87
N HIS A 142 -27.34 6.24 15.53
CA HIS A 142 -28.42 6.93 14.85
C HIS A 142 -27.82 8.00 13.92
N PHE A 143 -27.90 7.76 12.61
CA PHE A 143 -27.45 8.72 11.61
C PHE A 143 -28.52 9.80 11.43
N ILE A 144 -28.38 10.90 12.18
CA ILE A 144 -29.11 12.14 11.94
C ILE A 144 -28.07 13.14 11.42
N MET A 145 -28.21 13.55 10.17
CA MET A 145 -27.36 14.55 9.53
C MET A 145 -28.28 15.54 8.82
N GLU A 146 -28.25 16.79 9.25
CA GLU A 146 -28.85 17.88 8.50
C GLU A 146 -28.07 18.04 7.19
N LEU A 147 -28.75 17.95 6.05
CA LEU A 147 -28.09 18.10 4.75
C LEU A 147 -27.71 19.56 4.53
N PRO A 148 -26.41 19.91 4.44
CA PRO A 148 -26.01 21.28 4.17
C PRO A 148 -26.35 21.69 2.72
N PRO A 149 -26.66 22.98 2.48
CA PRO A 149 -26.78 23.51 1.13
C PRO A 149 -25.42 23.45 0.41
N TYR A 150 -25.43 23.24 -0.91
CA TYR A 150 -24.22 23.39 -1.70
C TYR A 150 -23.79 24.85 -1.66
N HIS A 151 -22.53 25.10 -1.32
CA HIS A 151 -21.95 26.43 -1.42
C HIS A 151 -20.59 26.35 -2.12
N LEU A 152 -20.26 27.41 -2.86
CA LEU A 152 -18.96 27.51 -3.49
C LEU A 152 -17.91 27.71 -2.39
N PRO A 153 -16.89 26.84 -2.30
CA PRO A 153 -15.88 26.99 -1.26
C PRO A 153 -15.05 28.25 -1.51
N ARG A 154 -14.77 29.02 -0.45
CA ARG A 154 -13.96 30.24 -0.58
C ARG A 154 -12.50 29.83 -0.80
N LEU A 155 -11.92 30.25 -1.94
CA LEU A 155 -10.54 29.89 -2.33
C LEU A 155 -9.52 30.14 -1.21
N LYS A 156 -9.61 31.28 -0.51
CA LYS A 156 -8.74 31.60 0.62
C LYS A 156 -8.86 30.60 1.77
N GLY A 157 -10.08 30.14 2.11
CA GLY A 157 -10.30 29.16 3.17
C GLY A 157 -9.73 27.79 2.82
N VAL A 158 -9.98 27.35 1.58
CA VAL A 158 -9.44 26.10 1.03
C VAL A 158 -7.91 26.08 1.07
N LEU A 159 -7.25 27.15 0.59
CA LEU A 159 -5.79 27.22 0.57
C LEU A 159 -5.18 27.21 1.98
N ILE A 160 -5.77 27.95 2.91
CA ILE A 160 -5.31 27.98 4.31
C ILE A 160 -5.46 26.59 4.95
N ARG A 161 -6.63 25.95 4.84
CA ARG A 161 -6.86 24.59 5.37
C ARG A 161 -5.92 23.56 4.76
N THR A 162 -5.70 23.65 3.45
CA THR A 162 -4.76 22.78 2.73
C THR A 162 -3.35 22.96 3.27
N TRP A 163 -2.91 24.21 3.43
CA TRP A 163 -1.58 24.53 3.95
C TRP A 163 -1.39 24.05 5.40
N GLU A 164 -2.36 24.28 6.29
CA GLU A 164 -2.32 23.81 7.67
C GLU A 164 -2.22 22.28 7.76
N ARG A 165 -3.02 21.55 6.95
CA ARG A 165 -2.98 20.09 6.89
C ARG A 165 -1.64 19.57 6.34
N LEU A 166 -1.12 20.20 5.29
CA LEU A 166 0.17 19.86 4.70
C LEU A 166 1.32 20.12 5.67
N GLN A 167 1.32 21.27 6.34
CA GLN A 167 2.32 21.65 7.34
C GLN A 167 2.28 20.71 8.55
N ALA A 168 1.09 20.37 9.05
CA ALA A 168 0.93 19.40 10.12
C ALA A 168 1.47 18.01 9.73
N PHE A 169 1.27 17.57 8.47
CA PHE A 169 1.84 16.34 7.95
C PHE A 169 3.37 16.40 7.89
N LEU A 170 3.94 17.47 7.33
CA LEU A 170 5.39 17.63 7.19
C LEU A 170 6.12 17.58 8.54
N TRP A 171 5.60 18.27 9.55
CA TRP A 171 6.26 18.30 10.86
C TRP A 171 6.04 17.03 11.69
N LYS A 172 4.84 16.43 11.64
CA LYS A 172 4.51 15.27 12.48
C LYS A 172 4.91 13.96 11.83
N ALA A 173 4.49 13.72 10.58
CA ALA A 173 4.80 12.49 9.85
C ALA A 173 6.21 12.53 9.25
N GLY A 174 6.62 13.68 8.69
CA GLY A 174 7.95 13.83 8.07
C GLY A 174 9.10 13.50 9.02
N ARG A 175 9.03 13.93 10.29
CA ARG A 175 10.07 13.58 11.29
C ARG A 175 10.22 12.08 11.51
N VAL A 176 9.11 11.33 11.52
CA VAL A 176 9.13 9.86 11.66
C VAL A 176 9.65 9.21 10.37
N ILE A 177 9.20 9.68 9.20
CA ILE A 177 9.63 9.16 7.90
C ILE A 177 11.14 9.34 7.72
N VAL A 178 11.69 10.54 7.98
CA VAL A 178 13.14 10.80 7.84
C VAL A 178 13.94 9.88 8.75
N LEU A 179 13.52 9.70 10.00
CA LEU A 179 14.21 8.82 10.95
C LEU A 179 14.15 7.34 10.50
N MET A 180 13.01 6.89 10.00
CA MET A 180 12.84 5.53 9.47
C MET A 180 13.66 5.28 8.20
N VAL A 181 13.64 6.21 7.24
CA VAL A 181 14.45 6.10 6.01
C VAL A 181 15.94 6.18 6.34
N MET A 182 16.33 6.94 7.36
CA MET A 182 17.70 6.95 7.84
C MET A 182 18.13 5.58 8.39
N ILE A 183 17.29 4.96 9.22
CA ILE A 183 17.55 3.60 9.74
C ILE A 183 17.60 2.60 8.60
N LEU A 184 16.67 2.65 7.64
CA LEU A 184 16.69 1.79 6.46
C LEU A 184 17.95 1.98 5.61
N GLY A 185 18.37 3.23 5.38
CA GLY A 185 19.60 3.53 4.65
C GLY A 185 20.84 2.99 5.36
N LEU A 186 20.86 3.03 6.69
CA LEU A 186 21.92 2.39 7.48
C LEU A 186 21.89 0.86 7.34
N LEU A 187 20.71 0.23 7.47
CA LEU A 187 20.56 -1.22 7.31
C LEU A 187 20.89 -1.69 5.88
N ASN A 188 20.68 -0.85 4.87
CA ASN A 188 21.02 -1.16 3.48
C ASN A 188 22.52 -0.95 3.18
N SER A 189 23.21 -0.09 3.91
CA SER A 189 24.63 0.25 3.63
C SER A 189 25.64 -0.50 4.51
N VAL A 190 25.20 -1.01 5.66
CA VAL A 190 26.00 -1.75 6.64
C VAL A 190 25.86 -3.25 6.40
N SER A 191 26.98 -3.96 6.49
CA SER A 191 27.03 -5.44 6.54
C SER A 191 27.25 -5.95 7.96
N PHE A 192 26.93 -7.22 8.19
CA PHE A 192 27.16 -7.89 9.48
C PHE A 192 28.64 -7.91 9.91
N ASP A 193 29.57 -7.80 8.97
CA ASP A 193 31.01 -7.68 9.21
C ASP A 193 31.46 -6.26 9.64
N GLY A 194 30.51 -5.31 9.79
CA GLY A 194 30.81 -3.92 10.11
C GLY A 194 31.36 -3.09 8.95
N SER A 195 31.47 -3.68 7.75
CA SER A 195 31.88 -2.97 6.53
C SER A 195 30.75 -2.08 6.00
N PHE A 196 31.11 -0.85 5.64
CA PHE A 196 30.24 0.12 4.98
C PHE A 196 30.47 0.07 3.46
N GLY A 197 29.42 0.27 2.67
CA GLY A 197 29.50 0.34 1.20
C GLY A 197 28.82 -0.82 0.46
N ASN A 198 28.11 -1.69 1.18
CA ASN A 198 27.37 -2.83 0.62
C ASN A 198 25.93 -2.44 0.19
N GLN A 199 25.75 -1.22 -0.33
CA GLN A 199 24.44 -0.72 -0.74
C GLN A 199 23.86 -1.61 -1.84
N ASP A 200 22.60 -2.01 -1.65
CA ASP A 200 21.85 -2.86 -2.59
C ASP A 200 22.51 -4.21 -2.91
N SER A 201 23.48 -4.64 -2.09
CA SER A 201 24.17 -5.91 -2.28
C SER A 201 23.56 -7.03 -1.43
N GLU A 202 23.89 -8.27 -1.78
CA GLU A 202 23.46 -9.45 -1.03
C GLU A 202 23.92 -9.47 0.43
N ARG A 203 24.99 -8.71 0.75
CA ARG A 203 25.66 -8.71 2.06
C ARG A 203 25.14 -7.64 3.02
N SER A 204 24.21 -6.79 2.60
CA SER A 204 23.63 -5.80 3.50
C SER A 204 22.87 -6.50 4.64
N VAL A 205 22.80 -5.86 5.81
CA VAL A 205 22.02 -6.37 6.95
C VAL A 205 20.55 -6.56 6.56
N LEU A 206 20.03 -5.67 5.71
CA LEU A 206 18.69 -5.75 5.14
C LEU A 206 18.49 -7.02 4.29
N SER A 207 19.41 -7.31 3.38
CA SER A 207 19.35 -8.50 2.50
C SER A 207 19.49 -9.79 3.29
N ALA A 208 20.43 -9.86 4.24
CA ALA A 208 20.64 -11.05 5.05
C ALA A 208 19.49 -11.33 6.03
N THR A 209 18.90 -10.29 6.65
CA THR A 209 17.68 -10.45 7.47
C THR A 209 16.51 -10.93 6.60
N SER A 210 16.37 -10.38 5.40
CA SER A 210 15.30 -10.79 4.47
C SER A 210 15.48 -12.22 3.96
N LYS A 211 16.71 -12.65 3.67
CA LYS A 211 17.04 -14.04 3.32
C LYS A 211 16.64 -15.02 4.43
N ALA A 212 16.88 -14.66 5.71
CA ALA A 212 16.48 -15.49 6.85
C ALA A 212 14.95 -15.63 6.98
N VAL A 213 14.18 -14.62 6.58
CA VAL A 213 12.71 -14.61 6.67
C VAL A 213 12.04 -15.20 5.41
N THR A 214 12.73 -15.22 4.27
CA THR A 214 12.21 -15.72 2.98
C THR A 214 11.57 -17.11 3.06
N PRO A 215 12.10 -18.11 3.80
CA PRO A 215 11.48 -19.43 3.92
C PRO A 215 10.04 -19.41 4.44
N ILE A 216 9.68 -18.43 5.26
CA ILE A 216 8.31 -18.26 5.77
C ILE A 216 7.33 -17.97 4.63
N PHE A 217 7.79 -17.34 3.55
CA PHE A 217 6.98 -17.02 2.38
C PHE A 217 7.01 -18.09 1.29
N SER A 218 7.75 -19.19 1.49
CA SER A 218 7.75 -20.33 0.54
C SER A 218 6.37 -20.90 0.22
N PRO A 219 5.39 -21.00 1.16
CA PRO A 219 4.06 -21.51 0.84
C PRO A 219 3.26 -20.60 -0.09
N MET A 220 3.67 -19.34 -0.24
CA MET A 220 3.07 -18.35 -1.14
C MET A 220 3.71 -18.36 -2.53
N GLY A 221 4.70 -19.22 -2.77
CA GLY A 221 5.44 -19.29 -4.04
C GLY A 221 6.68 -18.42 -4.12
N LEU A 222 7.17 -17.89 -2.99
CA LEU A 222 8.49 -17.23 -2.92
C LEU A 222 9.57 -18.25 -2.58
N GLU A 223 10.31 -18.67 -3.60
CA GLU A 223 11.46 -19.56 -3.41
C GLU A 223 12.58 -18.87 -2.64
N PRO A 224 13.44 -19.61 -1.91
CA PRO A 224 14.57 -19.05 -1.16
C PRO A 224 15.54 -18.20 -2.02
N GLU A 225 15.63 -18.51 -3.31
CA GLU A 225 16.42 -17.79 -4.31
C GLU A 225 15.83 -16.41 -4.61
N ASN A 226 14.52 -16.24 -4.44
CA ASN A 226 13.81 -14.98 -4.61
C ASN A 226 13.74 -14.15 -3.32
N TRP A 227 14.86 -14.08 -2.61
CA TRP A 227 15.04 -13.17 -1.49
C TRP A 227 14.84 -11.67 -1.84
N PRO A 228 15.07 -11.17 -3.08
CA PRO A 228 14.78 -9.77 -3.43
C PRO A 228 13.31 -9.40 -3.26
N ALA A 229 12.38 -10.32 -3.56
CA ALA A 229 10.95 -10.09 -3.31
C ALA A 229 10.66 -9.90 -1.81
N THR A 230 11.30 -10.68 -0.95
CA THR A 230 11.19 -10.51 0.51
C THR A 230 11.76 -9.18 0.98
N VAL A 231 12.89 -8.73 0.42
CA VAL A 231 13.44 -7.40 0.71
C VAL A 231 12.44 -6.31 0.31
N GLY A 232 11.79 -6.43 -0.85
CA GLY A 232 10.72 -5.52 -1.28
C GLY A 232 9.54 -5.47 -0.30
N ILE A 233 9.11 -6.62 0.23
CA ILE A 233 8.07 -6.66 1.27
C ILE A 233 8.52 -5.86 2.50
N PHE A 234 9.76 -6.07 2.96
CA PHE A 234 10.34 -5.39 4.12
C PHE A 234 10.47 -3.89 3.90
N THR A 235 11.02 -3.43 2.77
CA THR A 235 11.12 -1.99 2.48
C THR A 235 9.73 -1.35 2.36
N GLY A 236 8.78 -2.08 1.79
CA GLY A 236 7.38 -1.68 1.70
C GLY A 236 6.67 -1.52 3.05
N VAL A 237 7.15 -2.15 4.14
CA VAL A 237 6.63 -1.90 5.50
C VAL A 237 6.88 -0.46 5.92
N PHE A 238 8.02 0.11 5.54
CA PHE A 238 8.36 1.48 5.87
C PHE A 238 7.71 2.47 4.91
N ALA A 239 7.81 2.22 3.60
CA ALA A 239 7.29 3.07 2.54
C ALA A 239 6.91 2.23 1.32
N LYS A 240 5.64 2.28 0.87
CA LYS A 240 5.14 1.38 -0.19
C LYS A 240 5.76 1.70 -1.55
N GLU A 241 5.96 2.98 -1.81
CA GLU A 241 6.65 3.53 -2.98
C GLU A 241 8.11 3.05 -3.11
N ALA A 242 8.81 2.89 -1.98
CA ALA A 242 10.23 2.54 -1.96
C ALA A 242 10.45 1.08 -2.39
N MET A 243 9.38 0.27 -2.32
CA MET A 243 9.38 -1.10 -2.79
C MET A 243 9.81 -1.22 -4.25
N VAL A 244 9.27 -0.38 -5.14
CA VAL A 244 9.64 -0.41 -6.57
C VAL A 244 11.11 -0.04 -6.74
N GLY A 245 11.58 1.01 -6.06
CA GLY A 245 12.99 1.43 -6.14
C GLY A 245 13.95 0.34 -5.66
N THR A 246 13.63 -0.33 -4.54
CA THR A 246 14.45 -1.44 -4.03
C THR A 246 14.43 -2.65 -4.96
N LEU A 247 13.26 -3.03 -5.49
CA LEU A 247 13.17 -4.12 -6.45
C LEU A 247 13.94 -3.77 -7.73
N ASN A 248 13.80 -2.55 -8.24
CA ASN A 248 14.51 -2.07 -9.43
C ASN A 248 16.04 -2.17 -9.24
N SER A 249 16.57 -1.71 -8.10
CA SER A 249 18.01 -1.78 -7.82
C SER A 249 18.51 -3.22 -7.69
N ILE A 250 17.83 -4.07 -6.92
CA ILE A 250 18.32 -5.44 -6.66
C ILE A 250 18.16 -6.32 -7.91
N TYR A 251 17.01 -6.26 -8.59
CA TYR A 251 16.82 -7.06 -9.80
C TYR A 251 17.65 -6.58 -10.97
N SER A 252 17.99 -5.28 -11.07
CA SER A 252 18.91 -4.80 -12.11
C SER A 252 20.32 -5.35 -11.90
N GLN A 253 20.82 -5.35 -10.66
CA GLN A 253 22.10 -5.98 -10.35
C GLN A 253 22.11 -7.48 -10.65
N LEU A 254 21.02 -8.18 -10.31
CA LEU A 254 20.88 -9.61 -10.63
C LEU A 254 20.76 -9.85 -12.13
N ALA A 255 20.11 -8.96 -12.89
CA ALA A 255 20.04 -9.03 -14.34
C ALA A 255 21.43 -8.87 -14.98
N ILE A 256 22.24 -7.92 -14.49
CA ILE A 256 23.64 -7.70 -14.91
C ILE A 256 24.51 -8.92 -14.57
N GLN A 257 24.25 -9.61 -13.45
CA GLN A 257 24.95 -10.84 -13.09
C GLN A 257 24.52 -12.04 -13.94
N ASP A 258 23.22 -12.18 -14.21
CA ASP A 258 22.65 -13.28 -15.01
C ASP A 258 23.06 -13.19 -16.49
N ASN A 259 23.18 -11.98 -17.03
CA ASN A 259 23.69 -11.69 -18.37
C ASN A 259 24.66 -10.49 -18.31
N PRO A 260 25.98 -10.72 -18.23
CA PRO A 260 26.97 -9.65 -18.31
C PRO A 260 27.05 -9.16 -19.76
N ASP A 261 26.11 -8.32 -20.17
CA ASP A 261 26.19 -7.63 -21.45
C ASP A 261 27.23 -6.49 -21.33
N PRO A 262 28.24 -6.38 -22.21
CA PRO A 262 29.38 -5.47 -22.02
C PRO A 262 29.07 -3.96 -22.17
N ALA A 263 27.80 -3.58 -22.34
CA ALA A 263 27.40 -2.25 -22.78
C ALA A 263 26.71 -1.40 -21.70
N ALA A 264 26.84 -1.75 -20.41
CA ALA A 264 26.56 -0.81 -19.33
C ALA A 264 27.76 0.15 -19.16
N ALA A 265 28.04 0.92 -20.20
CA ALA A 265 29.03 1.99 -20.14
C ALA A 265 28.52 3.07 -19.18
N ASP A 266 29.37 3.41 -18.21
CA ASP A 266 29.28 4.60 -17.37
C ASP A 266 28.85 5.80 -18.22
N LYS A 267 27.57 6.17 -18.13
CA LYS A 267 27.11 7.45 -18.70
C LYS A 267 27.66 8.53 -17.79
N GLU A 268 28.58 9.32 -18.34
CA GLU A 268 29.08 10.55 -17.72
C GLU A 268 27.90 11.39 -17.20
N PHE A 269 27.99 11.81 -15.94
CA PHE A 269 26.92 12.56 -15.28
C PHE A 269 26.83 13.99 -15.86
N ASP A 270 25.90 14.20 -16.80
CA ASP A 270 25.58 15.53 -17.31
C ASP A 270 24.48 16.20 -16.47
N PHE A 271 24.90 17.11 -15.59
CA PHE A 271 24.02 17.86 -14.70
C PHE A 271 23.03 18.76 -15.47
N TRP A 272 23.50 19.50 -16.47
CA TRP A 272 22.68 20.47 -17.19
C TRP A 272 21.73 19.79 -18.18
N GLY A 273 22.17 18.71 -18.82
CA GLY A 273 21.30 17.87 -19.64
C GLY A 273 20.16 17.24 -18.83
N GLN A 274 20.43 16.76 -17.61
CA GLN A 274 19.38 16.22 -16.74
C GLN A 274 18.37 17.25 -16.29
N ILE A 275 18.80 18.47 -15.93
CA ILE A 275 17.88 19.56 -15.55
C ILE A 275 16.99 19.95 -16.73
N ASN A 276 17.55 20.09 -17.94
CA ASN A 276 16.76 20.45 -19.11
C ASN A 276 15.74 19.36 -19.46
N ARG A 277 16.13 18.08 -19.37
CA ARG A 277 15.19 16.95 -19.50
C ARG A 277 14.11 16.99 -18.43
N ALA A 278 14.47 17.21 -17.17
CA ALA A 278 13.49 17.32 -16.07
C ALA A 278 12.49 18.46 -16.30
N ILE A 279 12.94 19.64 -16.74
CA ILE A 279 12.05 20.75 -17.08
C ILE A 279 11.16 20.39 -18.27
N ALA A 280 11.70 19.73 -19.30
CA ALA A 280 10.93 19.27 -20.46
C ALA A 280 9.87 18.22 -20.11
N THR A 281 10.03 17.44 -19.04
CA THR A 281 8.99 16.50 -18.58
C THR A 281 7.75 17.22 -18.06
N ILE A 282 7.85 18.45 -17.56
CA ILE A 282 6.70 19.19 -17.00
C ILE A 282 5.63 19.45 -18.06
N PRO A 283 5.91 20.12 -19.21
CA PRO A 283 4.89 20.34 -20.24
C PRO A 283 4.43 19.03 -20.90
N ALA A 284 5.30 18.03 -21.02
CA ALA A 284 4.94 16.72 -21.55
C ALA A 284 3.89 16.02 -20.68
N ASN A 285 4.13 15.91 -19.37
CA ASN A 285 3.16 15.36 -18.42
C ASN A 285 1.88 16.22 -18.33
N LEU A 286 2.01 17.55 -18.47
CA LEU A 286 0.85 18.45 -18.47
C LEU A 286 -0.04 18.25 -19.70
N ALA A 287 0.55 17.92 -20.86
CA ALA A 287 -0.18 17.61 -22.09
C ALA A 287 -0.90 16.26 -22.02
N GLU A 288 -0.45 15.33 -21.17
CA GLU A 288 -1.11 14.02 -20.94
C GLU A 288 -2.24 14.07 -19.90
N LEU A 289 -2.35 15.13 -19.09
CA LEU A 289 -3.40 15.31 -18.08
C LEU A 289 -4.85 15.10 -18.60
N PRO A 290 -5.24 15.55 -19.82
CA PRO A 290 -6.58 15.30 -20.33
C PRO A 290 -6.92 13.80 -20.43
N ASN A 291 -5.94 12.98 -20.80
CA ASN A 291 -6.13 11.53 -20.89
C ASN A 291 -6.22 10.89 -19.49
N GLN A 292 -5.47 11.39 -18.53
CA GLN A 292 -5.56 10.94 -17.13
C GLN A 292 -6.86 11.38 -16.45
N LEU A 293 -7.43 12.54 -16.80
CA LEU A 293 -8.73 12.99 -16.30
C LEU A 293 -9.89 12.13 -16.81
N LEU A 294 -9.77 11.59 -18.02
CA LEU A 294 -10.72 10.63 -18.58
C LEU A 294 -10.54 9.21 -18.01
N ASP A 295 -9.44 8.95 -17.29
CA ASP A 295 -9.17 7.71 -16.58
C ASP A 295 -8.81 7.95 -15.09
N PRO A 296 -9.79 8.39 -14.28
CA PRO A 296 -9.56 8.76 -12.88
C PRO A 296 -9.13 7.59 -11.97
N LEU A 297 -9.21 6.35 -12.47
CA LEU A 297 -8.80 5.13 -11.76
C LEU A 297 -7.44 4.60 -12.24
N GLY A 298 -6.83 5.20 -13.27
CA GLY A 298 -5.56 4.75 -13.84
C GLY A 298 -5.63 3.34 -14.43
N LEU A 299 -6.79 2.94 -14.97
CA LEU A 299 -7.02 1.62 -15.53
C LEU A 299 -6.43 1.50 -16.95
N ASN A 300 -6.37 2.58 -17.72
CA ASN A 300 -5.63 2.67 -18.96
C ASN A 300 -4.12 2.78 -18.68
N ILE A 301 -3.58 1.68 -18.16
CA ILE A 301 -2.16 1.39 -18.30
C ILE A 301 -1.99 1.09 -19.79
N GLY A 302 -1.62 2.12 -20.57
CA GLY A 302 -1.59 2.07 -22.05
C GLY A 302 -0.85 0.84 -22.60
N ASP A 303 -1.05 0.55 -23.89
CA ASP A 303 -0.75 -0.74 -24.53
C ASP A 303 0.49 -1.46 -23.94
N LEU A 304 0.21 -2.42 -23.04
CA LEU A 304 1.22 -3.22 -22.33
C LEU A 304 1.80 -4.33 -23.22
N GLN A 305 1.42 -4.37 -24.50
CA GLN A 305 1.92 -5.35 -25.47
C GLN A 305 3.42 -5.18 -25.75
N ASP A 306 3.94 -3.95 -25.66
CA ASP A 306 5.37 -3.67 -25.81
C ASP A 306 6.04 -3.45 -24.44
N GLN A 307 6.71 -4.48 -23.94
CA GLN A 307 7.50 -4.42 -22.69
C GLN A 307 8.50 -3.27 -22.66
N LYS A 308 8.98 -2.80 -23.82
CA LYS A 308 9.91 -1.67 -23.95
C LYS A 308 9.27 -0.33 -23.59
N THR A 309 8.03 -0.10 -24.00
CA THR A 309 7.27 1.11 -23.67
C THR A 309 6.83 1.11 -22.20
N ALA A 310 6.53 -0.06 -21.65
CA ALA A 310 6.22 -0.21 -20.23
C ALA A 310 7.46 -0.01 -19.34
N ALA A 311 8.62 -0.52 -19.75
CA ALA A 311 9.92 -0.29 -19.11
C ALA A 311 10.27 1.21 -19.04
N GLU A 312 10.10 1.94 -20.15
CA GLU A 312 10.35 3.39 -20.21
C GLU A 312 9.40 4.20 -19.32
N LYS A 313 8.09 3.87 -19.31
CA LYS A 313 7.09 4.55 -18.45
C LYS A 313 7.33 4.34 -16.96
N GLN A 314 7.94 3.23 -16.58
CA GLN A 314 8.21 2.91 -15.18
C GLN A 314 9.64 3.22 -14.73
N GLU A 315 10.50 3.74 -15.63
CA GLU A 315 11.94 3.95 -15.39
C GLU A 315 12.66 2.66 -14.96
N VAL A 316 12.30 1.52 -15.57
CA VAL A 316 12.81 0.17 -15.24
C VAL A 316 13.55 -0.39 -16.46
N ASP A 317 14.70 -1.03 -16.25
CA ASP A 317 15.46 -1.69 -17.32
C ASP A 317 14.75 -2.97 -17.81
N LEU A 318 14.79 -3.26 -19.12
CA LEU A 318 14.17 -4.45 -19.69
C LEU A 318 14.72 -5.77 -19.12
N GLY A 319 16.00 -5.80 -18.74
CA GLY A 319 16.64 -6.97 -18.13
C GLY A 319 16.02 -7.37 -16.78
N ILE A 320 15.35 -6.43 -16.11
CA ILE A 320 14.70 -6.65 -14.82
C ILE A 320 13.48 -7.55 -14.95
N PHE A 321 12.71 -7.41 -16.03
CA PHE A 321 11.58 -8.30 -16.28
C PHE A 321 12.03 -9.75 -16.47
N GLY A 322 13.16 -9.96 -17.15
CA GLY A 322 13.78 -11.29 -17.28
C GLY A 322 14.26 -11.85 -15.93
N ALA A 323 14.95 -11.03 -15.13
CA ALA A 323 15.42 -11.44 -13.80
C ALA A 323 14.28 -11.75 -12.81
N MET A 324 13.16 -11.03 -12.90
CA MET A 324 11.93 -11.32 -12.15
C MET A 324 11.25 -12.59 -12.65
N ALA A 325 11.10 -12.76 -13.97
CA ALA A 325 10.48 -13.93 -14.57
C ALA A 325 11.23 -15.23 -14.25
N LYS A 326 12.56 -15.18 -14.12
CA LYS A 326 13.40 -16.33 -13.73
C LYS A 326 13.22 -16.76 -12.26
N ARG A 327 12.82 -15.83 -11.37
CA ARG A 327 12.79 -16.05 -9.91
C ARG A 327 11.39 -16.16 -9.31
N PHE A 328 10.36 -15.75 -10.03
CA PHE A 328 8.96 -15.99 -9.63
C PHE A 328 8.42 -17.24 -10.32
N ASP A 329 7.60 -18.01 -9.61
CA ASP A 329 6.86 -19.15 -10.19
C ASP A 329 5.70 -18.68 -11.09
N GLY A 330 6.08 -18.10 -12.23
CA GLY A 330 5.20 -17.56 -13.25
C GLY A 330 4.18 -16.54 -12.74
N GLN A 331 3.04 -16.48 -13.43
CA GLN A 331 1.93 -15.57 -13.10
C GLN A 331 1.29 -15.88 -11.75
N ALA A 332 1.25 -17.15 -11.32
CA ALA A 332 0.64 -17.56 -10.07
C ALA A 332 1.42 -17.02 -8.86
N GLY A 333 2.75 -17.17 -8.85
CA GLY A 333 3.61 -16.61 -7.80
C GLY A 333 3.58 -15.08 -7.77
N ALA A 334 3.62 -14.44 -8.95
CA ALA A 334 3.52 -13.00 -9.08
C ALA A 334 2.18 -12.44 -8.53
N PHE A 335 1.06 -13.08 -8.85
CA PHE A 335 -0.25 -12.64 -8.34
C PHE A 335 -0.41 -12.90 -6.84
N ALA A 336 0.10 -14.02 -6.32
CA ALA A 336 0.12 -14.28 -4.88
C ALA A 336 0.92 -13.21 -4.12
N TYR A 337 2.07 -12.81 -4.66
CA TYR A 337 2.85 -11.70 -4.15
C TYR A 337 2.08 -10.38 -4.15
N LEU A 338 1.36 -10.06 -5.25
CA LEU A 338 0.51 -8.87 -5.32
C LEU A 338 -0.63 -8.89 -4.31
N LEU A 339 -1.27 -10.04 -4.08
CA LEU A 339 -2.29 -10.21 -3.03
C LEU A 339 -1.72 -9.96 -1.64
N PHE A 340 -0.50 -10.44 -1.39
CA PHE A 340 0.18 -10.17 -0.13
C PHE A 340 0.45 -8.67 0.03
N VAL A 341 1.02 -8.03 -0.99
CA VAL A 341 1.31 -6.58 -1.00
C VAL A 341 0.05 -5.72 -0.84
N LEU A 342 -1.08 -6.19 -1.38
CA LEU A 342 -2.40 -5.55 -1.22
C LEU A 342 -2.92 -5.61 0.23
N LEU A 343 -2.71 -6.71 0.95
CA LEU A 343 -3.39 -6.95 2.21
C LEU A 343 -2.51 -6.78 3.45
N TYR A 344 -1.19 -6.83 3.30
CA TYR A 344 -0.27 -6.84 4.44
C TYR A 344 -0.15 -5.48 5.15
N PHE A 345 0.59 -5.51 6.26
CA PHE A 345 0.87 -4.41 7.18
C PHE A 345 0.89 -3.01 6.51
N PRO A 346 0.12 -2.03 7.04
CA PRO A 346 0.10 -0.66 6.51
C PRO A 346 1.45 0.02 6.76
N CYS A 347 1.83 1.02 5.95
CA CYS A 347 3.13 1.68 6.12
C CYS A 347 3.33 2.25 7.54
N VAL A 348 4.59 2.41 7.98
CA VAL A 348 4.91 2.88 9.35
C VAL A 348 4.20 4.19 9.70
N SER A 349 4.05 5.10 8.73
CA SER A 349 3.31 6.34 8.92
C SER A 349 1.83 6.09 9.25
N ALA A 350 1.17 5.19 8.53
CA ALA A 350 -0.21 4.79 8.82
C ALA A 350 -0.32 4.06 10.16
N THR A 351 0.60 3.16 10.48
CA THR A 351 0.66 2.48 11.79
C THR A 351 0.84 3.48 12.94
N SER A 352 1.66 4.52 12.75
CA SER A 352 1.81 5.60 13.72
C SER A 352 0.52 6.40 13.91
N ALA A 353 -0.25 6.61 12.84
CA ALA A 353 -1.57 7.22 12.93
C ALA A 353 -2.53 6.32 13.71
N VAL A 354 -2.58 5.02 13.42
CA VAL A 354 -3.39 4.06 14.19
C VAL A 354 -3.05 4.14 15.68
N TYR A 355 -1.76 4.14 16.03
CA TYR A 355 -1.30 4.24 17.42
C TYR A 355 -1.81 5.50 18.11
N ARG A 356 -1.78 6.65 17.42
CA ARG A 356 -2.26 7.93 17.95
C ARG A 356 -3.78 8.02 18.06
N GLU A 357 -4.52 7.30 17.21
CA GLU A 357 -5.99 7.31 17.22
C GLU A 357 -6.59 6.22 18.11
N THR A 358 -5.82 5.21 18.51
CA THR A 358 -6.29 4.04 19.27
C THR A 358 -5.43 3.77 20.51
N ASN A 359 -4.66 2.67 20.53
CA ASN A 359 -3.68 2.32 21.54
C ASN A 359 -2.71 1.24 21.00
N ALA A 360 -1.62 0.97 21.71
CA ALA A 360 -0.62 -0.04 21.32
C ALA A 360 -1.21 -1.43 21.05
N GLY A 361 -2.21 -1.86 21.85
CA GLY A 361 -2.85 -3.16 21.71
C GLY A 361 -3.64 -3.27 20.39
N TRP A 362 -4.41 -2.25 20.05
CA TRP A 362 -5.14 -2.18 18.77
C TRP A 362 -4.20 -2.02 17.58
N THR A 363 -3.12 -1.25 17.72
CA THR A 363 -2.09 -1.16 16.68
C THR A 363 -1.46 -2.51 16.38
N ALA A 364 -1.03 -3.25 17.41
CA ALA A 364 -0.49 -4.59 17.25
C ALA A 364 -1.53 -5.56 16.67
N PHE A 365 -2.79 -5.45 17.12
CA PHE A 365 -3.88 -6.25 16.57
C PHE A 365 -4.09 -5.99 15.07
N ILE A 366 -4.15 -4.73 14.63
CA ILE A 366 -4.34 -4.36 13.23
C ILE A 366 -3.16 -4.84 12.38
N ALA A 367 -1.94 -4.66 12.87
CA ALA A 367 -0.72 -5.12 12.24
C ALA A 367 -0.73 -6.64 11.99
N LEU A 368 -1.07 -7.41 13.03
CA LEU A 368 -1.14 -8.88 12.96
C LEU A 368 -2.33 -9.35 12.13
N TRP A 369 -3.48 -8.69 12.24
CA TRP A 369 -4.69 -9.01 11.49
C TRP A 369 -4.47 -8.84 9.98
N THR A 370 -3.96 -7.68 9.56
CA THR A 370 -3.71 -7.38 8.14
C THR A 370 -2.65 -8.33 7.56
N THR A 371 -1.53 -8.52 8.23
CA THR A 371 -0.46 -9.43 7.79
C THR A 371 -0.91 -10.89 7.77
N GLY A 372 -1.66 -11.32 8.79
CA GLY A 372 -2.23 -12.68 8.85
C GLY A 372 -3.23 -12.92 7.73
N MET A 373 -4.15 -11.98 7.49
CA MET A 373 -5.09 -12.03 6.36
C MET A 373 -4.34 -12.09 5.02
N ALA A 374 -3.30 -11.26 4.85
CA ALA A 374 -2.49 -11.26 3.64
C ALA A 374 -1.82 -12.61 3.38
N TYR A 375 -1.20 -13.19 4.42
CA TYR A 375 -0.53 -14.47 4.33
C TYR A 375 -1.51 -15.61 4.01
N ILE A 376 -2.66 -15.65 4.69
CA ILE A 376 -3.71 -16.64 4.46
C ILE A 376 -4.24 -16.56 3.03
N VAL A 377 -4.61 -15.36 2.56
CA VAL A 377 -5.19 -15.17 1.22
C VAL A 377 -4.18 -15.49 0.12
N ALA A 378 -2.95 -14.98 0.24
CA ALA A 378 -1.92 -15.20 -0.77
C ALA A 378 -1.47 -16.67 -0.84
N THR A 379 -1.26 -17.32 0.30
CA THR A 379 -0.92 -18.75 0.36
C THR A 379 -2.06 -19.61 -0.18
N SER A 380 -3.30 -19.35 0.23
CA SER A 380 -4.45 -20.11 -0.26
C SER A 380 -4.61 -19.95 -1.78
N PHE A 381 -4.46 -18.74 -2.31
CA PHE A 381 -4.50 -18.50 -3.76
C PHE A 381 -3.41 -19.28 -4.49
N TYR A 382 -2.14 -19.16 -4.07
CA TYR A 382 -1.02 -19.81 -4.74
C TYR A 382 -1.17 -21.33 -4.76
N GLN A 383 -1.59 -21.92 -3.64
CA GLN A 383 -1.77 -23.37 -3.51
C GLN A 383 -2.98 -23.88 -4.31
N ILE A 384 -4.05 -23.09 -4.44
CA ILE A 384 -5.17 -23.42 -5.33
C ILE A 384 -4.72 -23.37 -6.79
N ALA A 385 -3.97 -22.33 -7.18
CA ALA A 385 -3.49 -22.16 -8.55
C ALA A 385 -2.48 -23.24 -8.98
N THR A 386 -1.68 -23.75 -8.05
CA THR A 386 -0.66 -24.78 -8.29
C THR A 386 -1.10 -26.19 -7.90
N PHE A 387 -2.38 -26.38 -7.56
CA PHE A 387 -2.91 -27.66 -7.07
C PHE A 387 -2.62 -28.85 -8.00
N SER A 388 -2.67 -28.62 -9.32
CA SER A 388 -2.38 -29.64 -10.33
C SER A 388 -0.92 -30.10 -10.35
N ARG A 389 0.03 -29.30 -9.84
CA ARG A 389 1.46 -29.63 -9.79
C ARG A 389 1.81 -30.46 -8.54
N HIS A 390 1.29 -30.07 -7.37
CA HIS A 390 1.61 -30.70 -6.08
C HIS A 390 0.39 -30.90 -5.17
N PRO A 391 -0.51 -31.85 -5.48
CA PRO A 391 -1.82 -31.94 -4.83
C PRO A 391 -1.74 -32.21 -3.31
N GLY A 392 -0.78 -33.00 -2.85
CA GLY A 392 -0.63 -33.32 -1.42
C GLY A 392 -0.17 -32.13 -0.58
N PHE A 393 0.85 -31.40 -1.04
CA PHE A 393 1.37 -30.22 -0.36
C PHE A 393 0.37 -29.06 -0.37
N SER A 394 -0.27 -28.83 -1.51
CA SER A 394 -1.29 -27.79 -1.64
C SER A 394 -2.50 -28.05 -0.76
N LEU A 395 -2.99 -29.30 -0.69
CA LEU A 395 -4.11 -29.66 0.18
C LEU A 395 -3.77 -29.42 1.67
N PHE A 396 -2.57 -29.79 2.10
CA PHE A 396 -2.12 -29.58 3.48
C PHE A 396 -2.18 -28.09 3.86
N TRP A 397 -1.61 -27.20 3.02
CA TRP A 397 -1.60 -25.76 3.29
C TRP A 397 -2.97 -25.12 3.21
N ILE A 398 -3.83 -25.52 2.27
CA ILE A 398 -5.21 -25.04 2.18
C ILE A 398 -5.99 -25.40 3.45
N VAL A 399 -5.88 -26.64 3.92
CA VAL A 399 -6.53 -27.10 5.16
C VAL A 399 -5.95 -26.37 6.37
N LEU A 400 -4.63 -26.22 6.46
CA LEU A 400 -3.97 -25.50 7.55
C LEU A 400 -4.41 -24.03 7.63
N MET A 401 -4.48 -23.33 6.49
CA MET A 401 -4.97 -21.97 6.42
C MET A 401 -6.45 -21.88 6.80
N GLY A 402 -7.28 -22.81 6.32
CA GLY A 402 -8.69 -22.90 6.71
C GLY A 402 -8.87 -23.09 8.22
N LEU A 403 -8.12 -24.01 8.83
CA LEU A 403 -8.13 -24.24 10.28
C LEU A 403 -7.63 -23.01 11.04
N THR A 404 -6.61 -22.32 10.53
CA THR A 404 -6.09 -21.08 11.13
C THR A 404 -7.15 -19.98 11.13
N VAL A 405 -7.87 -19.80 10.02
CA VAL A 405 -9.00 -18.86 9.94
C VAL A 405 -10.07 -19.21 10.99
N VAL A 406 -10.48 -20.48 11.07
CA VAL A 406 -11.49 -20.92 12.05
C VAL A 406 -10.99 -20.70 13.48
N GLY A 407 -9.74 -21.02 13.77
CA GLY A 407 -9.11 -20.80 15.08
C GLY A 407 -9.06 -19.33 15.46
N VAL A 408 -8.69 -18.45 14.52
CA VAL A 408 -8.69 -16.99 14.72
C VAL A 408 -10.11 -16.46 14.94
N LEU A 409 -11.09 -16.90 14.16
CA LEU A 409 -12.49 -16.48 14.36
C LEU A 409 -13.04 -16.95 15.71
N PHE A 410 -12.65 -18.14 16.17
CA PHE A 410 -13.02 -18.68 17.47
C PHE A 410 -12.36 -17.91 18.62
N THR A 411 -11.06 -17.61 18.52
CA THR A 411 -10.35 -16.82 19.53
C THR A 411 -10.92 -15.41 19.61
N LEU A 412 -11.21 -14.75 18.48
CA LEU A 412 -11.86 -13.44 18.44
C LEU A 412 -13.25 -13.44 19.07
N LYS A 413 -14.02 -14.52 18.90
CA LYS A 413 -15.33 -14.67 19.53
C LYS A 413 -15.22 -14.80 21.06
N ASN A 414 -14.14 -15.39 21.55
CA ASN A 414 -13.93 -15.68 22.98
C ASN A 414 -13.17 -14.57 23.72
N LEU A 415 -12.29 -13.85 23.03
CA LEU A 415 -11.56 -12.68 23.52
C LEU A 415 -12.49 -11.46 23.55
N ARG A 416 -13.56 -11.52 24.35
CA ARG A 416 -14.49 -10.40 24.51
C ARG A 416 -13.81 -9.31 25.36
N PRO A 417 -13.55 -8.10 24.83
CA PRO A 417 -12.98 -7.04 25.63
C PRO A 417 -14.03 -6.62 26.67
N ARG A 418 -13.67 -6.75 27.96
CA ARG A 418 -14.41 -6.15 29.07
C ARG A 418 -14.31 -4.62 28.94
N LYS A 419 -15.32 -4.00 28.34
CA LYS A 419 -15.53 -2.54 28.17
C LYS A 419 -14.51 -1.80 27.29
N ILE A 420 -14.89 -1.57 26.02
CA ILE A 420 -14.29 -0.52 25.17
C ILE A 420 -14.95 0.81 25.56
N ASN A 421 -14.62 1.35 26.73
CA ASN A 421 -15.20 2.61 27.24
C ASN A 421 -14.14 3.61 27.74
N ARG A 422 -12.89 3.50 27.29
CA ARG A 422 -11.90 4.55 27.52
C ARG A 422 -11.69 5.34 26.24
N PRO A 423 -12.16 6.61 26.16
CA PRO A 423 -11.69 7.50 25.12
C PRO A 423 -10.17 7.69 25.30
N ALA A 424 -9.40 7.51 24.23
CA ALA A 424 -8.05 8.03 24.16
C ALA A 424 -8.16 9.56 24.08
N ILE A 425 -7.56 10.22 25.07
CA ILE A 425 -7.50 11.68 25.25
C ILE A 425 -6.81 12.32 24.06
#